data_AF-Q8CZQ8-F1
#
_entry.id   AF-Q8CZQ8-F1
#
_cell.length_a   1.000
_cell.length_b   1.000
_cell.length_c   1.000
_cell.angle_alpha   90.00
_cell.angle_beta   90.00
_cell.angle_gamma   90.00
#
_symmetry.space_group_name_H-M   'P 1'
#
loop_
_entity.id
_entity.type
_entity.pdbx_description
1 polymer ?
#
loop_
_entity_poly.entity_id
_entity_poly.type
_entity_poly.pdbx_seq_one_letter_code
_entity_poly.pdbx_strand_id
1 'polypeptide(L)'
;MLNHSRQSASPLKLPIRWHDYQALMRFAVKGHNTMLLRRSLLLALPLITFCGFATAASDNECDIKAKEIQQQIDYAKQHGNTRRAAGLETALKEVKTHCTEESLQAERQKKIRQKQHNVTERQQELKEAQQKGDAGKIAKQQKKLAEAQAELQQAQSQQH
;
A
#
# COMPACT_ATOMS: atom_id res chain seq x y z
N MET A 1 26.39 54.51 -2.65
CA MET A 1 24.97 54.93 -2.71
C MET A 1 24.10 53.69 -2.68
N LEU A 2 23.28 53.59 -1.61
CA LEU A 2 22.05 52.80 -1.38
C LEU A 2 21.86 51.50 -2.19
N ASN A 3 22.02 50.32 -1.57
CA ASN A 3 21.05 49.62 -0.70
C ASN A 3 19.81 49.10 -1.46
N HIS A 4 19.77 47.78 -1.69
CA HIS A 4 18.54 47.01 -1.66
C HIS A 4 18.85 45.56 -1.22
N SER A 5 18.78 45.35 0.09
CA SER A 5 18.63 44.04 0.70
C SER A 5 17.29 43.42 0.30
N ARG A 6 17.28 42.14 -0.08
CA ARG A 6 16.08 41.31 0.05
C ARG A 6 16.48 39.95 0.61
N GLN A 7 15.89 39.68 1.77
CA GLN A 7 16.28 38.67 2.74
C GLN A 7 15.94 37.25 2.28
N SER A 8 16.80 36.34 2.71
CA SER A 8 16.60 34.90 2.84
C SER A 8 15.37 34.58 3.70
N ALA A 9 14.46 33.75 3.19
CA ALA A 9 13.43 33.08 3.99
C ALA A 9 13.68 31.57 3.95
N SER A 10 13.97 31.00 5.12
CA SER A 10 14.04 29.57 5.42
C SER A 10 12.90 29.21 6.40
N PRO A 11 12.56 27.93 6.54
CA PRO A 11 11.19 27.44 6.52
C PRO A 11 10.49 27.50 7.89
N LEU A 12 9.21 27.88 7.87
CA LEU A 12 8.30 27.76 9.00
C LEU A 12 7.93 26.28 9.21
N LYS A 13 8.49 25.73 10.28
CA LYS A 13 8.04 24.51 10.97
C LYS A 13 6.59 24.69 11.42
N LEU A 14 5.68 23.90 10.86
CA LEU A 14 4.37 23.61 11.45
C LEU A 14 4.43 22.23 12.11
N PRO A 15 4.29 22.13 13.44
CA PRO A 15 4.13 20.87 14.15
C PRO A 15 2.65 20.61 14.37
N ILE A 16 1.97 19.93 13.46
CA ILE A 16 0.63 19.41 13.74
C ILE A 16 0.67 17.90 13.52
N ARG A 17 0.53 17.20 14.64
CA ARG A 17 0.68 15.76 14.81
C ARG A 17 -0.69 15.12 14.53
N TRP A 18 -0.71 14.11 13.66
CA TRP A 18 -1.93 13.40 13.23
C TRP A 18 -2.74 12.70 14.35
N HIS A 19 -2.25 12.71 15.59
CA HIS A 19 -2.91 12.08 16.74
C HIS A 19 -4.04 12.92 17.38
N ASP A 20 -4.14 14.23 17.08
CA ASP A 20 -5.12 15.12 17.73
C ASP A 20 -6.54 15.06 17.12
N TYR A 21 -6.72 14.45 15.95
CA TYR A 21 -8.05 14.30 15.34
C TYR A 21 -8.89 13.15 15.92
N GLN A 22 -8.30 12.26 16.72
CA GLN A 22 -9.00 11.10 17.30
C GLN A 22 -9.75 11.39 18.61
N ALA A 23 -9.62 12.59 19.18
CA ALA A 23 -10.21 12.93 20.48
C ALA A 23 -11.60 13.61 20.42
N LEU A 24 -12.16 13.89 19.23
CA LEU A 24 -13.44 14.61 19.08
C LEU A 24 -14.67 13.73 18.83
N MET A 25 -14.55 12.39 18.79
CA MET A 25 -15.67 11.49 18.43
C MET A 25 -16.04 10.49 19.54
N ARG A 26 -15.93 10.87 20.83
CA ARG A 26 -16.49 10.09 21.95
C ARG A 26 -16.91 10.99 23.10
N PHE A 27 -18.09 11.60 23.05
CA PHE A 27 -18.90 11.95 24.23
C PHE A 27 -20.23 12.60 23.80
N ALA A 28 -21.32 11.83 23.68
CA ALA A 28 -22.71 12.28 23.87
C ALA A 28 -23.74 11.16 23.56
N VAL A 29 -23.76 10.11 24.39
CA VAL A 29 -24.95 9.23 24.50
C VAL A 29 -25.25 9.02 26.00
N LYS A 30 -26.17 9.85 26.52
CA LYS A 30 -27.09 9.66 27.67
C LYS A 30 -27.59 11.05 28.05
N GLY A 31 -28.86 11.43 28.00
CA GLY A 31 -30.14 10.74 27.84
C GLY A 31 -31.16 11.49 28.71
N HIS A 32 -32.36 11.81 28.20
CA HIS A 32 -33.65 11.84 28.93
C HIS A 32 -34.82 12.24 28.00
N ASN A 33 -35.96 11.59 28.23
CA ASN A 33 -37.32 11.80 27.68
C ASN A 33 -37.59 11.16 26.30
N THR A 34 -37.64 9.83 26.19
CA THR A 34 -38.86 8.98 26.31
C THR A 34 -40.16 9.60 25.80
N MET A 35 -40.69 8.91 24.77
CA MET A 35 -42.12 8.71 24.56
C MET A 35 -42.97 9.96 24.36
N LEU A 36 -43.05 10.49 23.14
CA LEU A 36 -44.27 11.19 22.65
C LEU A 36 -44.25 11.50 21.13
N LEU A 37 -43.32 10.92 20.36
CA LEU A 37 -43.30 11.05 18.90
C LEU A 37 -43.22 9.68 18.22
N ARG A 38 -43.95 8.71 18.78
CA ARG A 38 -43.93 7.31 18.36
C ARG A 38 -45.35 6.75 18.28
N ARG A 39 -46.27 7.47 17.63
CA ARG A 39 -47.64 7.04 17.36
C ARG A 39 -48.37 8.06 16.48
N SER A 40 -48.00 8.16 15.21
CA SER A 40 -48.92 8.63 14.16
C SER A 40 -48.30 8.33 12.80
N LEU A 41 -49.09 7.62 11.98
CA LEU A 41 -48.91 7.32 10.56
C LEU A 41 -48.04 6.13 10.17
N LEU A 42 -48.69 4.96 10.22
CA LEU A 42 -48.53 3.86 9.26
C LEU A 42 -48.95 4.31 7.85
N LEU A 43 -48.41 3.61 6.83
CA LEU A 43 -48.79 3.53 5.40
C LEU A 43 -47.94 4.32 4.39
N ALA A 44 -46.95 3.64 3.77
CA ALA A 44 -46.98 3.26 2.34
C ALA A 44 -45.58 2.77 1.87
N LEU A 45 -45.51 1.53 1.36
CA LEU A 45 -44.45 1.05 0.45
C LEU A 45 -44.82 1.49 -0.98
N PRO A 46 -43.87 1.81 -1.88
CA PRO A 46 -43.35 0.73 -2.73
C PRO A 46 -41.86 0.80 -3.07
N LEU A 47 -41.41 -0.36 -3.56
CA LEU A 47 -40.14 -0.76 -4.12
C LEU A 47 -39.36 0.31 -4.91
N ILE A 48 -38.10 0.52 -4.52
CA ILE A 48 -37.02 0.84 -5.46
C ILE A 48 -35.86 -0.11 -5.17
N THR A 49 -35.99 -1.34 -5.63
CA THR A 49 -34.84 -2.22 -5.88
C THR A 49 -34.21 -1.78 -7.20
N PHE A 50 -33.33 -0.78 -7.14
CA PHE A 50 -32.37 -0.53 -8.21
C PHE A 50 -31.04 -1.20 -7.81
N CYS A 51 -30.94 -2.51 -8.02
CA CYS A 51 -29.65 -3.16 -8.09
C CYS A 51 -29.03 -2.86 -9.46
N GLY A 52 -28.46 -1.66 -9.59
CA GLY A 52 -27.41 -1.43 -10.56
C GLY A 52 -26.17 -2.18 -10.09
N PHE A 53 -26.08 -3.49 -10.37
CA PHE A 53 -24.77 -4.13 -10.42
C PHE A 53 -24.06 -3.53 -11.63
N ALA A 54 -23.36 -2.42 -11.42
CA ALA A 54 -22.24 -2.11 -12.27
C ALA A 54 -21.27 -3.29 -12.09
N THR A 55 -21.28 -4.21 -13.05
CA THR A 55 -20.12 -5.05 -13.28
C THR A 55 -19.04 -4.08 -13.71
N ALA A 56 -18.33 -3.49 -12.75
CA ALA A 56 -16.98 -3.05 -13.00
C ALA A 56 -16.32 -4.29 -13.58
N ALA A 57 -15.98 -4.25 -14.87
CA ALA A 57 -15.06 -5.22 -15.42
C ALA A 57 -13.85 -5.11 -14.49
N SER A 58 -13.69 -6.09 -13.61
CA SER A 58 -12.49 -6.20 -12.81
C SER A 58 -11.41 -6.42 -13.86
N ASP A 59 -10.72 -5.34 -14.24
CA ASP A 59 -9.53 -5.46 -15.08
C ASP A 59 -8.70 -6.58 -14.45
N ASN A 60 -8.42 -7.61 -15.25
CA ASN A 60 -7.65 -8.75 -14.79
C ASN A 60 -6.32 -8.20 -14.24
N GLU A 61 -5.72 -8.75 -13.18
CA GLU A 61 -4.44 -8.23 -12.64
C GLU A 61 -3.34 -8.17 -13.74
N CYS A 62 -3.43 -9.03 -14.75
CA CYS A 62 -2.64 -8.98 -15.98
C CYS A 62 -2.86 -7.72 -16.83
N ASP A 63 -4.11 -7.26 -16.97
CA ASP A 63 -4.45 -6.05 -17.72
C ASP A 63 -3.98 -4.79 -16.98
N ILE A 64 -4.09 -4.78 -15.65
CA ILE A 64 -3.52 -3.69 -14.85
C ILE A 64 -2.01 -3.62 -15.07
N LYS A 65 -1.30 -4.75 -14.96
CA LYS A 65 0.16 -4.81 -15.25
C LYS A 65 0.49 -4.36 -16.67
N ALA A 66 -0.29 -4.78 -17.66
CA ALA A 66 -0.10 -4.38 -19.05
C ALA A 66 -0.31 -2.86 -19.24
N LYS A 67 -1.34 -2.28 -18.62
CA LYS A 67 -1.60 -0.83 -18.65
C LYS A 67 -0.47 -0.04 -17.98
N GLU A 68 0.03 -0.49 -16.83
CA GLU A 68 1.16 0.16 -16.14
C GLU A 68 2.43 0.14 -17.00
N ILE A 69 2.75 -1.00 -17.63
CA ILE A 69 3.90 -1.09 -18.54
C ILE A 69 3.70 -0.16 -19.74
N GLN A 70 2.49 -0.10 -20.31
CA GLN A 70 2.18 0.81 -21.42
C GLN A 70 2.40 2.28 -21.04
N GLN A 71 1.94 2.71 -19.86
CA GLN A 71 2.20 4.06 -19.36
C GLN A 71 3.70 4.36 -19.23
N GLN A 72 4.50 3.38 -18.77
CA GLN A 72 5.95 3.53 -18.70
C GLN A 72 6.62 3.59 -20.08
N ILE A 73 6.09 2.87 -21.08
CA ILE A 73 6.54 2.96 -22.47
C ILE A 73 6.29 4.37 -23.01
N ASP A 74 5.06 4.88 -22.84
CA ASP A 74 4.68 6.20 -23.32
C ASP A 74 5.54 7.29 -22.69
N TYR A 75 5.76 7.21 -21.37
CA TYR A 75 6.69 8.08 -20.65
C TYR A 75 8.11 7.97 -21.21
N ALA A 76 8.65 6.76 -21.35
CA ALA A 76 10.00 6.56 -21.88
C ALA A 76 10.16 7.13 -23.30
N LYS A 77 9.14 6.99 -24.17
CA LYS A 77 9.12 7.55 -25.53
C LYS A 77 9.09 9.08 -25.50
N GLN A 78 8.21 9.69 -24.69
CA GLN A 78 8.10 11.13 -24.55
C GLN A 78 9.42 11.78 -24.08
N HIS A 79 10.18 11.07 -23.24
CA HIS A 79 11.47 11.53 -22.72
C HIS A 79 12.70 11.06 -23.53
N GLY A 80 12.51 10.49 -24.73
CA GLY A 80 13.60 10.07 -25.62
C GLY A 80 14.43 8.88 -25.11
N ASN A 81 13.94 8.12 -24.14
CA ASN A 81 14.62 6.95 -23.58
C ASN A 81 14.28 5.67 -24.37
N THR A 82 14.79 5.59 -25.59
CA THR A 82 14.46 4.53 -26.55
C THR A 82 14.89 3.13 -26.09
N ARG A 83 16.05 3.00 -25.43
CA ARG A 83 16.51 1.71 -24.88
C ARG A 83 15.57 1.20 -23.78
N ARG A 84 15.12 2.08 -22.89
CA ARG A 84 14.17 1.71 -21.84
C ARG A 84 12.81 1.34 -22.45
N ALA A 85 12.33 2.12 -23.41
CA ALA A 85 11.08 1.82 -24.11
C ALA A 85 11.11 0.44 -24.77
N ALA A 86 12.19 0.09 -25.48
CA ALA A 86 12.34 -1.22 -26.11
C ALA A 86 12.34 -2.39 -25.11
N GLY A 87 12.97 -2.22 -23.94
CA GLY A 87 12.92 -3.19 -22.86
C GLY A 87 11.52 -3.36 -22.28
N LEU A 88 10.80 -2.25 -22.08
CA LEU A 88 9.41 -2.27 -21.61
C LEU A 88 8.44 -2.87 -22.63
N GLU A 89 8.65 -2.65 -23.93
CA GLU A 89 7.87 -3.27 -25.00
C GLU A 89 8.03 -4.80 -25.00
N THR A 90 9.26 -5.27 -24.78
CA THR A 90 9.51 -6.71 -24.56
C THR A 90 8.75 -7.21 -23.34
N ALA A 91 8.85 -6.52 -22.20
CA ALA A 91 8.12 -6.90 -20.98
C ALA A 91 6.59 -6.91 -21.17
N LEU A 92 6.04 -5.95 -21.92
CA LEU A 92 4.62 -5.91 -22.25
C LEU A 92 4.20 -7.13 -23.08
N LYS A 93 5.03 -7.53 -24.05
CA LYS A 93 4.78 -8.73 -24.86
C LYS A 93 4.78 -9.99 -23.98
N GLU A 94 5.74 -10.11 -23.06
CA GLU A 94 5.80 -11.23 -22.12
C GLU A 94 4.55 -11.30 -21.25
N VAL A 95 4.09 -10.17 -20.68
CA VAL A 95 2.86 -10.12 -19.90
C VAL A 95 1.65 -10.54 -20.75
N LYS A 96 1.51 -10.01 -21.97
CA LYS A 96 0.40 -10.39 -22.86
C LYS A 96 0.42 -11.86 -23.30
N THR A 97 1.60 -12.49 -23.33
CA THR A 97 1.76 -13.87 -23.81
C THR A 97 1.67 -14.89 -22.68
N HIS A 98 2.16 -14.55 -21.49
CA HIS A 98 2.38 -15.52 -20.41
C HIS A 98 1.62 -15.20 -19.11
N CYS A 99 0.97 -14.05 -19.00
CA CYS A 99 0.22 -13.74 -17.78
C CYS A 99 -1.08 -14.54 -17.74
N THR A 100 -1.08 -15.57 -16.90
CA THR A 100 -2.26 -16.37 -16.52
C THR A 100 -2.51 -16.25 -15.01
N GLU A 101 -3.70 -16.61 -14.54
CA GLU A 101 -4.00 -16.63 -13.11
C GLU A 101 -3.04 -17.52 -12.31
N GLU A 102 -2.66 -18.68 -12.87
CA GLU A 102 -1.69 -19.59 -12.25
C GLU A 102 -0.31 -18.94 -12.16
N SER A 103 0.11 -18.21 -13.20
CA SER A 103 1.38 -17.48 -13.20
C SER A 103 1.42 -16.40 -12.10
N LEU A 104 0.30 -15.71 -11.88
CA LEU A 104 0.17 -14.68 -10.84
C LEU A 104 0.24 -15.30 -9.44
N GLN A 105 -0.46 -16.42 -9.23
CA GLN A 105 -0.38 -17.17 -7.98
C GLN A 105 1.04 -17.71 -7.74
N ALA A 106 1.69 -18.25 -8.76
CA ALA A 106 3.06 -18.77 -8.67
C ALA A 106 4.06 -17.67 -8.28
N GLU A 107 3.95 -16.47 -8.86
CA GLU A 107 4.80 -15.33 -8.50
C GLU A 107 4.53 -14.82 -7.08
N ARG A 108 3.26 -14.78 -6.63
CA ARG A 108 2.94 -14.48 -5.21
C ARG A 108 3.57 -15.49 -4.26
N GLN A 109 3.42 -16.79 -4.55
CA GLN A 109 4.01 -17.86 -3.74
C GLN A 109 5.53 -17.80 -3.71
N LYS A 110 6.16 -17.52 -4.86
CA LYS A 110 7.61 -17.32 -4.97
C LYS A 110 8.07 -16.15 -4.12
N LYS A 111 7.35 -15.01 -4.14
CA LYS A 111 7.64 -13.85 -3.28
C LYS A 111 7.57 -14.21 -1.80
N ILE A 112 6.56 -14.98 -1.39
CA ILE A 112 6.43 -15.46 0.00
C ILE A 112 7.60 -16.36 0.39
N ARG A 113 7.95 -17.35 -0.44
CA ARG A 113 9.11 -18.23 -0.18
C ARG A 113 10.41 -17.44 -0.06
N GLN A 114 10.62 -16.44 -0.91
CA GLN A 114 11.79 -15.57 -0.80
C GLN A 114 11.81 -14.79 0.52
N LYS A 115 10.67 -14.24 0.96
CA LYS A 115 10.59 -13.53 2.24
C LYS A 115 10.79 -14.47 3.44
N GLN A 116 10.29 -15.70 3.38
CA GLN A 116 10.55 -16.73 4.40
C GLN A 116 12.04 -17.08 4.48
N HIS A 117 12.70 -17.21 3.33
CA HIS A 117 14.15 -17.43 3.27
C HIS A 117 14.90 -16.27 3.92
N ASN A 118 14.57 -15.02 3.57
CA ASN A 118 15.20 -13.84 4.17
C ASN A 118 15.03 -13.80 5.69
N VAL A 119 13.84 -14.16 6.22
CA VAL A 119 13.64 -14.26 7.69
C VAL A 119 14.58 -15.28 8.29
N THR A 120 14.72 -16.44 7.66
CA THR A 120 15.62 -17.51 8.11
C THR A 120 17.07 -17.05 8.14
N GLU A 121 17.54 -16.37 7.08
CA GLU A 121 18.89 -15.81 7.03
C GLU A 121 19.11 -14.77 8.15
N ARG A 122 18.16 -13.86 8.38
CA ARG A 122 18.30 -12.85 9.45
C ARG A 122 18.29 -13.46 10.85
N GLN A 123 17.56 -14.55 11.06
CA GLN A 123 17.62 -15.31 12.32
C GLN A 123 19.00 -15.94 12.53
N GLN A 124 19.63 -16.47 11.48
CA GLN A 124 20.98 -17.02 11.56
C GLN A 124 22.02 -15.92 11.86
N GLU A 125 21.97 -14.80 11.13
CA GLU A 125 22.87 -13.66 11.37
C GLU A 125 22.71 -13.09 12.80
N LEU A 126 21.49 -13.08 13.35
CA LEU A 126 21.25 -12.68 14.73
C LEU A 126 21.89 -13.67 15.72
N LYS A 127 21.72 -14.98 15.51
CA LYS A 127 22.34 -16.01 16.36
C LYS A 127 23.86 -15.91 16.36
N GLU A 128 24.48 -15.69 15.20
CA GLU A 128 25.92 -15.48 15.10
C GLU A 128 26.38 -14.22 15.85
N ALA A 129 25.62 -13.11 15.74
CA ALA A 129 25.93 -11.89 16.47
C ALA A 129 25.82 -12.09 17.99
N GLN A 130 24.84 -12.87 18.45
CA GLN A 130 24.68 -13.26 19.86
C GLN A 130 25.86 -14.10 20.35
N GLN A 131 26.31 -15.09 19.58
CA GLN A 131 27.48 -15.92 19.92
C GLN A 131 28.77 -15.10 20.00
N LYS A 132 28.93 -14.10 19.13
CA LYS A 132 30.09 -13.21 19.10
C LYS A 132 30.04 -12.11 20.18
N GLY A 133 28.90 -11.91 20.85
CA GLY A 133 28.74 -10.91 21.91
C GLY A 133 28.77 -9.45 21.43
N ASP A 134 28.60 -9.19 20.14
CA ASP A 134 28.66 -7.84 19.57
C ASP A 134 27.30 -7.15 19.71
N ALA A 135 27.11 -6.42 20.83
CA ALA A 135 25.85 -5.76 21.16
C ALA A 135 25.34 -4.82 20.05
N GLY A 136 26.25 -4.12 19.35
CA GLY A 136 25.89 -3.25 18.25
C GLY A 136 25.34 -4.02 17.04
N LYS A 137 25.98 -5.15 16.68
CA LYS A 137 25.46 -6.03 15.62
C LYS A 137 24.17 -6.74 16.04
N ILE A 138 24.04 -7.16 17.29
CA ILE A 138 22.81 -7.80 17.81
C ILE A 138 21.61 -6.86 17.61
N ALA A 139 21.70 -5.61 18.06
CA ALA A 139 20.62 -4.64 17.91
C ALA A 139 20.27 -4.38 16.43
N LYS A 140 21.29 -4.26 15.56
CA LYS A 140 21.09 -4.09 14.11
C LYS A 140 20.39 -5.29 13.48
N GLN A 141 20.76 -6.52 13.87
CA GLN A 141 20.17 -7.73 13.31
C GLN A 141 18.76 -8.01 13.83
N GLN A 142 18.45 -7.65 15.08
CA GLN A 142 17.08 -7.69 15.60
C GLN A 142 16.15 -6.78 14.78
N LYS A 143 16.60 -5.55 14.47
CA LYS A 143 15.83 -4.63 13.63
C LYS A 143 15.58 -5.21 12.23
N LYS A 144 16.63 -5.71 11.57
CA LYS A 144 16.50 -6.33 10.23
C LYS A 144 15.61 -7.57 10.23
N LEU A 145 15.67 -8.37 11.30
CA LEU A 145 14.79 -9.52 11.46
C LEU A 145 13.32 -9.08 11.59
N ALA A 146 13.04 -8.06 12.41
CA ALA A 146 11.70 -7.51 12.54
C ALA A 146 11.17 -6.93 11.22
N GLU A 147 12.03 -6.22 10.46
CA GLU A 147 11.69 -5.74 9.11
C GLU A 147 11.37 -6.90 8.17
N ALA A 148 12.21 -7.95 8.11
CA ALA A 148 11.97 -9.11 7.27
C ALA A 148 10.68 -9.86 7.65
N GLN A 149 10.36 -9.96 8.94
CA GLN A 149 9.11 -10.55 9.42
C GLN A 149 7.89 -9.72 9.01
N ALA A 150 7.97 -8.39 9.11
CA ALA A 150 6.91 -7.50 8.67
C ALA A 150 6.68 -7.61 7.15
N GLU A 151 7.75 -7.65 6.35
CA GLU A 151 7.65 -7.84 4.90
C GLU A 151 7.05 -9.21 4.52
N LEU A 152 7.37 -10.27 5.28
CA LEU A 152 6.76 -11.58 5.10
C LEU A 152 5.26 -11.54 5.41
N GLN A 153 4.87 -10.96 6.54
CA GLN A 153 3.46 -10.80 6.93
C GLN A 153 2.68 -10.01 5.88
N GLN A 154 3.28 -8.92 5.38
CA GLN A 154 2.69 -8.13 4.29
C GLN A 154 2.52 -8.99 3.03
N ALA A 155 3.54 -9.74 2.61
CA ALA A 155 3.45 -10.60 1.44
C ALA A 155 2.37 -11.70 1.59
N GLN A 156 2.20 -12.25 2.78
CA GLN A 156 1.16 -13.24 3.08
C GLN A 156 -0.25 -12.62 3.06
N SER A 157 -0.40 -11.39 3.56
CA SER A 157 -1.69 -10.67 3.49
C SER A 157 -2.12 -10.32 2.06
N GLN A 158 -1.16 -10.19 1.14
CA GLN A 158 -1.38 -9.91 -0.29
C GLN A 158 -1.61 -11.19 -1.12
N GLN A 159 -1.72 -12.35 -0.48
CA GLN A 159 -1.88 -13.64 -1.18
C GLN A 159 -3.32 -13.91 -1.65
N HIS A 160 -4.30 -13.17 -1.11
CA HIS A 160 -5.74 -13.40 -1.27
C HIS A 160 -6.42 -12.38 -2.18
#